data_AF-A0A0D6M8W8-F1
#
_entry.id   AF-A0A0D6M8W8-F1
#
_cell.length_a   1.000
_cell.length_b   1.000
_cell.length_c   1.000
_cell.angle_alpha   90.00
_cell.angle_beta   90.00
_cell.angle_gamma   90.00
#
_symmetry.space_group_name_H-M   'P 1'
#
loop_
_entity.id
_entity.type
_entity.pdbx_description
1 polymer ?
#
loop_
_entity_poly.entity_id
_entity_poly.type
_entity_poly.pdbx_seq_one_letter_code
_entity_poly.pdbx_strand_id
1 'polypeptide(L)'
;MVAELEKINEDGVMALSALENQDEQLDKLESNLHQINDDISAVRNDIKKMERCCCFSLLCLPLKRFRKNKDKENKERAVASSIIVKNRSSVRRRDADFIPKLTEDAIENEIEGNLRQVDDTLNSIKHLAVDINVQLSIQEPKLDRIQNLMENSDLAMGGANERVKKLLSD
;
A
#
# COMPACT_ATOMS: atom_id res chain seq x y z
N MET A 1 26.78 9.69 21.38
CA MET A 1 27.03 8.89 20.17
C MET A 1 26.46 7.48 20.28
N VAL A 2 27.07 6.54 21.01
CA VAL A 2 26.55 5.14 21.11
C VAL A 2 25.09 5.11 21.55
N ALA A 3 24.77 5.73 22.69
CA ALA A 3 23.39 5.78 23.20
C ALA A 3 22.40 6.49 22.26
N GLU A 4 22.85 7.47 21.48
CA GLU A 4 22.00 8.16 20.50
C GLU A 4 21.73 7.27 19.29
N LEU A 5 22.73 6.51 18.84
CA LEU A 5 22.58 5.54 17.74
C LEU A 5 21.71 4.36 18.14
N GLU A 6 21.84 3.86 19.36
CA GLU A 6 20.97 2.82 19.90
C GLU A 6 19.51 3.31 19.92
N LYS A 7 19.27 4.53 20.39
CA LYS A 7 17.93 5.15 20.34
C LYS A 7 17.40 5.28 18.91
N ILE A 8 18.22 5.75 17.96
CA ILE A 8 17.81 5.85 16.54
C ILE A 8 17.46 4.46 15.97
N ASN A 9 18.23 3.43 16.35
CA ASN A 9 17.97 2.07 15.93
C ASN A 9 16.63 1.56 16.51
N GLU A 10 16.37 1.78 17.80
CA GLU A 10 15.08 1.46 18.44
C GLU A 10 13.91 2.19 17.77
N ASP A 11 14.03 3.50 17.56
CA ASP A 11 13.03 4.31 16.87
C ASP A 11 12.79 3.80 15.44
N GLY A 12 13.85 3.37 14.75
CA GLY A 12 13.79 2.76 13.42
C GLY A 12 13.05 1.43 13.39
N VAL A 13 13.26 0.56 14.39
CA VAL A 13 12.52 -0.70 14.53
C VAL A 13 11.03 -0.42 14.78
N MET A 14 10.72 0.55 15.64
CA MET A 14 9.34 0.96 15.89
C MET A 14 8.67 1.54 14.64
N ALA A 15 9.39 2.33 13.85
CA ALA A 15 8.90 2.87 12.59
C ALA A 15 8.61 1.76 11.57
N LEU A 16 9.48 0.76 11.46
CA LEU A 16 9.26 -0.39 10.57
C LEU A 16 8.01 -1.19 10.99
N SER A 17 7.88 -1.47 12.29
CA SER A 17 6.68 -2.17 12.80
C SER A 17 5.39 -1.37 12.57
N ALA A 18 5.45 -0.05 12.70
CA ALA A 18 4.31 0.82 12.39
C ALA A 18 3.94 0.77 10.90
N LEU A 19 4.93 0.75 10.01
CA LEU A 19 4.71 0.63 8.56
C LEU A 19 4.10 -0.73 8.18
N GLU A 20 4.54 -1.83 8.79
CA GLU A 20 3.93 -3.16 8.59
C GLU A 20 2.46 -3.18 9.00
N ASN A 21 2.13 -2.62 10.17
CA ASN A 21 0.75 -2.52 10.64
C ASN A 21 -0.10 -1.60 9.75
N GLN A 22 0.48 -0.49 9.24
CA GLN A 22 -0.19 0.36 8.27
C GLN A 22 -0.48 -0.37 6.96
N ASP A 23 0.44 -1.20 6.48
CA ASP A 23 0.25 -1.97 5.24
C ASP A 23 -0.94 -2.95 5.35
N GLU A 24 -1.07 -3.64 6.50
CA GLU A 24 -2.21 -4.52 6.79
C GLU A 24 -3.53 -3.74 6.87
N GLN A 25 -3.50 -2.53 7.44
CA GLN A 25 -4.68 -1.65 7.47
C GLN A 25 -5.09 -1.20 6.07
N LEU A 26 -4.11 -0.90 5.21
CA LEU A 26 -4.39 -0.55 3.81
C LEU A 26 -4.99 -1.74 3.05
N ASP A 27 -4.54 -2.98 3.30
CA ASP A 27 -5.15 -4.18 2.70
C ASP A 27 -6.63 -4.34 3.12
N LYS A 28 -6.91 -4.14 4.41
CA LYS A 28 -8.30 -4.16 4.91
C LYS A 28 -9.14 -3.07 4.28
N LEU A 29 -8.58 -1.86 4.12
CA LEU A 29 -9.27 -0.75 3.49
C LEU A 29 -9.56 -1.03 2.00
N GLU A 30 -8.58 -1.54 1.24
CA GLU A 30 -8.75 -1.93 -0.16
C GLU A 30 -9.85 -2.99 -0.31
N SER A 31 -9.85 -4.02 0.55
CA SER A 31 -10.91 -5.04 0.59
C SER A 31 -12.30 -4.45 0.90
N ASN A 32 -12.41 -3.56 1.87
CA ASN A 32 -13.69 -2.93 2.24
C ASN A 32 -14.22 -2.06 1.10
N LEU A 33 -13.35 -1.33 0.41
CA LEU A 33 -13.73 -0.52 -0.74
C LEU A 33 -14.18 -1.39 -1.93
N HIS A 34 -13.57 -2.56 -2.12
CA HIS A 34 -14.05 -3.53 -3.12
C HIS A 34 -15.47 -4.01 -2.79
N GLN A 35 -15.72 -4.35 -1.52
CA GLN A 35 -17.06 -4.74 -1.06
C GLN A 35 -18.08 -3.61 -1.27
N ILE A 36 -17.75 -2.37 -0.91
CA ILE A 36 -18.61 -1.20 -1.13
C ILE A 36 -18.93 -1.05 -2.62
N ASN A 37 -17.95 -1.18 -3.49
CA ASN A 37 -18.16 -1.08 -4.92
C ASN A 37 -19.11 -2.19 -5.45
N ASP A 38 -18.98 -3.41 -4.94
CA ASP A 38 -19.90 -4.52 -5.26
C ASP A 38 -21.32 -4.25 -4.76
N ASP A 39 -21.45 -3.73 -3.53
CA ASP A 39 -22.74 -3.35 -2.94
C ASP A 39 -23.41 -2.22 -3.74
N ILE A 40 -22.66 -1.19 -4.16
CA ILE A 40 -23.17 -0.12 -5.03
C ILE A 40 -23.64 -0.69 -6.37
N SER A 41 -22.94 -1.67 -6.93
CA SER A 41 -23.34 -2.36 -8.16
C SER A 41 -24.65 -3.13 -7.96
N ALA A 42 -24.83 -3.81 -6.83
CA ALA A 42 -26.07 -4.49 -6.47
C ALA A 42 -27.24 -3.50 -6.32
N VAL A 43 -27.06 -2.43 -5.53
CA VAL A 43 -28.04 -1.35 -5.35
C VAL A 43 -28.45 -0.75 -6.70
N ARG A 44 -27.48 -0.47 -7.58
CA ARG A 44 -27.75 0.05 -8.92
C ARG A 44 -28.61 -0.89 -9.75
N ASN A 45 -28.44 -2.21 -9.60
CA ASN A 45 -29.25 -3.19 -10.31
C ASN A 45 -30.67 -3.29 -9.74
N ASP A 46 -30.83 -3.15 -8.43
CA ASP A 46 -32.15 -3.14 -7.79
C ASP A 46 -32.94 -1.86 -8.09
N ILE A 47 -32.28 -0.70 -8.13
CA ILE A 47 -32.88 0.55 -8.63
C ILE A 47 -33.41 0.35 -10.05
N LYS A 48 -32.63 -0.26 -10.97
CA LYS A 48 -33.10 -0.55 -12.34
C LYS A 48 -34.30 -1.50 -12.37
N LYS A 49 -34.38 -2.46 -11.45
CA LYS A 49 -35.56 -3.36 -11.35
C LYS A 49 -36.77 -2.58 -10.85
N MET A 50 -36.58 -1.70 -9.88
CA MET A 50 -37.64 -0.85 -9.33
C MET A 50 -38.16 0.15 -10.38
N GLU A 51 -37.26 0.79 -11.15
CA GLU A 51 -37.62 1.60 -12.33
C GLU A 51 -38.51 0.81 -13.32
N ARG A 52 -38.17 -0.46 -13.60
CA ARG A 52 -38.99 -1.31 -14.48
C ARG A 52 -40.31 -1.74 -13.87
N CYS A 53 -40.37 -1.93 -12.54
CA CYS A 53 -41.58 -2.32 -11.83
C CYS A 53 -42.57 -1.15 -11.74
N CYS A 54 -42.09 0.08 -11.54
CA CYS A 54 -42.94 1.28 -11.54
C CYS A 54 -43.51 1.62 -12.92
N CYS A 55 -42.93 1.10 -14.02
CA CYS A 55 -43.53 1.21 -15.36
C CYS A 55 -44.73 0.27 -15.60
N PHE A 56 -45.07 -0.64 -14.68
CA PHE A 56 -46.20 -1.57 -14.87
C PHE A 56 -47.58 -0.94 -14.72
N SER A 57 -47.70 0.25 -14.12
CA SER A 57 -49.03 0.80 -13.86
C SER A 57 -49.71 1.43 -15.08
N LEU A 58 -49.02 1.73 -16.21
CA LEU A 58 -49.69 2.43 -17.31
C LEU A 58 -49.38 2.08 -18.79
N LEU A 59 -48.30 1.40 -19.22
CA LEU A 59 -48.18 1.09 -20.67
C LEU A 59 -47.11 0.04 -21.03
N CYS A 60 -47.53 -1.18 -21.35
CA CYS A 60 -46.73 -2.13 -22.11
C CYS A 60 -47.26 -2.26 -23.53
N LEU A 61 -46.59 -1.63 -24.50
CA LEU A 61 -46.59 -2.09 -25.90
C LEU A 61 -45.15 -2.33 -26.38
N PRO A 62 -44.94 -3.31 -27.30
CA PRO A 62 -43.63 -3.92 -27.52
C PRO A 62 -42.83 -3.12 -28.56
N LEU A 63 -41.77 -2.44 -28.14
CA LEU A 63 -40.84 -1.79 -29.06
C LEU A 63 -39.43 -2.33 -28.93
N LYS A 64 -39.20 -3.33 -29.79
CA LYS A 64 -38.00 -3.59 -30.60
C LYS A 64 -36.66 -3.64 -29.85
N ARG A 65 -36.22 -4.90 -29.71
CA ARG A 65 -34.83 -5.37 -29.75
C ARG A 65 -33.87 -4.37 -30.43
N PHE A 66 -33.00 -3.75 -29.65
CA PHE A 66 -31.70 -3.31 -30.15
C PHE A 66 -30.65 -4.34 -29.76
N ARG A 67 -30.26 -5.15 -30.76
CA ARG A 67 -28.97 -5.84 -30.77
C ARG A 67 -27.87 -4.79 -30.85
N LYS A 68 -26.83 -4.90 -30.03
CA LYS A 68 -25.47 -4.57 -30.45
C LYS A 68 -24.47 -5.58 -29.91
N ASN A 69 -23.54 -5.89 -30.81
CA ASN A 69 -22.63 -7.03 -30.83
C ASN A 69 -21.51 -6.95 -29.78
N LYS A 70 -21.14 -8.14 -29.30
CA LYS A 70 -19.80 -8.76 -29.28
C LYS A 70 -18.54 -7.87 -29.40
N ASP A 71 -17.63 -8.18 -28.48
CA ASP A 71 -16.15 -8.31 -28.60
C ASP A 71 -15.33 -7.27 -27.81
N LYS A 72 -14.59 -7.72 -26.80
CA LYS A 72 -13.18 -8.15 -26.92
C LYS A 72 -12.60 -8.53 -25.56
N GLU A 73 -12.08 -9.75 -25.52
CA GLU A 73 -11.13 -10.27 -24.53
C GLU A 73 -9.87 -9.37 -24.53
N ASN A 74 -9.44 -8.90 -23.36
CA ASN A 74 -8.10 -8.36 -23.20
C ASN A 74 -7.40 -9.14 -22.09
N LYS A 75 -6.41 -9.95 -22.48
CA LYS A 75 -5.50 -10.64 -21.57
C LYS A 75 -4.55 -9.60 -20.97
N GLU A 76 -4.72 -9.30 -19.69
CA GLU A 76 -3.68 -8.60 -18.95
C GLU A 76 -2.47 -9.52 -18.76
N ARG A 77 -1.34 -9.10 -19.34
CA ARG A 77 -0.03 -9.69 -19.09
C ARG A 77 0.38 -9.30 -17.68
N ALA A 78 0.58 -10.30 -16.83
CA ALA A 78 1.33 -10.14 -15.59
C ALA A 78 2.73 -9.63 -15.92
N VAL A 79 3.02 -8.38 -15.55
CA VAL A 79 4.37 -7.82 -15.60
C VAL A 79 5.03 -8.23 -14.30
N ALA A 80 5.94 -9.21 -14.37
CA ALA A 80 6.78 -9.58 -13.25
C ALA A 80 7.76 -8.42 -12.98
N SER A 81 7.55 -7.69 -11.88
CA SER A 81 8.54 -6.76 -11.35
C SER A 81 9.70 -7.55 -10.75
N SER A 82 10.72 -7.87 -11.54
CA SER A 82 11.98 -8.36 -11.02
C SER A 82 12.86 -7.17 -10.60
N ILE A 83 12.74 -6.76 -9.34
CA ILE A 83 13.73 -5.89 -8.72
C ILE A 83 15.00 -6.73 -8.56
N ILE A 84 15.93 -6.56 -9.50
CA ILE A 84 17.28 -7.08 -9.37
C ILE A 84 18.01 -6.18 -8.37
N VAL A 85 17.97 -6.58 -7.10
CA VAL A 85 18.88 -6.05 -6.09
C VAL A 85 20.29 -6.51 -6.48
N LYS A 86 21.03 -5.65 -7.18
CA LYS A 86 22.47 -5.81 -7.34
C LYS A 86 23.08 -5.72 -5.95
N ASN A 87 23.30 -6.88 -5.35
CA ASN A 87 24.15 -7.03 -4.17
C ASN A 87 25.56 -6.62 -4.60
N ARG A 88 25.86 -5.31 -4.50
CA ARG A 88 27.21 -4.79 -4.64
C ARG A 88 27.97 -5.37 -3.46
N SER A 89 28.65 -6.49 -3.74
CA SER A 89 29.86 -6.98 -3.10
C SER A 89 30.16 -6.23 -1.80
N SER A 90 29.84 -6.87 -0.68
CA SER A 90 30.42 -6.54 0.61
C SER A 90 31.92 -6.43 0.42
N VAL A 91 32.42 -5.20 0.37
CA VAL A 91 33.83 -4.93 0.58
C VAL A 91 34.10 -5.53 1.94
N ARG A 92 34.82 -6.66 1.96
CA ARG A 92 35.37 -7.24 3.18
C ARG A 92 36.21 -6.14 3.81
N ARG A 93 35.62 -5.41 4.76
CA ARG A 93 36.38 -4.56 5.66
C ARG A 93 37.22 -5.54 6.46
N ARG A 94 38.52 -5.48 6.22
CA ARG A 94 39.52 -6.17 7.03
C ARG A 94 39.26 -5.76 8.48
N ASP A 95 39.40 -6.71 9.40
CA ASP A 95 39.47 -6.48 10.86
C ASP A 95 40.63 -5.54 11.18
N ALA A 96 40.52 -4.29 10.77
CA ALA A 96 41.48 -3.23 11.00
C ALA A 96 40.91 -2.40 12.15
N ASP A 97 41.78 -2.14 13.13
CA ASP A 97 41.44 -1.28 14.27
C ASP A 97 40.93 0.07 13.75
N PHE A 98 39.84 0.56 14.34
CA PHE A 98 39.22 1.83 13.96
C PHE A 98 40.11 3.01 14.31
N ILE A 99 40.93 2.87 15.36
CA ILE A 99 41.95 3.83 15.74
C ILE A 99 43.36 3.21 15.71
N PRO A 100 44.40 3.97 15.29
CA PRO A 100 45.77 3.53 15.45
C PRO A 100 46.12 3.52 16.95
N LYS A 101 46.59 2.38 17.46
CA LYS A 101 47.07 2.24 18.84
C LYS A 101 48.40 2.97 19.00
N LEU A 102 48.51 3.83 20.01
CA LEU A 102 49.70 4.64 20.27
C LEU A 102 50.26 4.36 21.68
N THR A 103 49.41 4.35 22.70
CA THR A 103 49.78 4.05 24.09
C THR A 103 49.39 2.64 24.54
N GLU A 104 48.57 1.92 23.77
CA GLU A 104 48.02 0.60 24.10
C GLU A 104 47.34 0.55 25.48
N ASP A 105 46.81 1.68 25.93
CA ASP A 105 46.22 1.83 27.24
C ASP A 105 44.74 1.43 27.27
N ALA A 106 44.16 1.41 28.47
CA ALA A 106 42.76 1.05 28.66
C ALA A 106 41.79 2.02 27.93
N ILE A 107 42.20 3.27 27.70
CA ILE A 107 41.37 4.28 27.06
C ILE A 107 41.30 4.00 25.56
N GLU A 108 42.43 3.71 24.90
CA GLU A 108 42.44 3.32 23.49
C GLU A 108 41.60 2.05 23.25
N ASN A 109 41.68 1.07 24.16
CA ASN A 109 40.86 -0.14 24.08
C ASN A 109 39.36 0.14 24.27
N GLU A 110 39.00 1.06 25.17
CA GLU A 110 37.61 1.49 25.35
C GLU A 110 37.07 2.23 24.12
N ILE A 111 37.88 3.13 23.53
CA ILE A 111 37.50 3.87 22.32
C ILE A 111 37.30 2.91 21.14
N GLU A 112 38.21 1.95 20.95
CA GLU A 112 38.08 0.91 19.92
C GLU A 112 36.80 0.08 20.11
N GLY A 113 36.47 -0.29 21.35
CA GLY A 113 35.23 -1.00 21.68
C GLY A 113 33.98 -0.18 21.37
N ASN A 114 33.95 1.09 21.78
CA ASN A 114 32.84 2.00 21.49
C ASN A 114 32.66 2.22 19.98
N LEU A 115 33.74 2.34 19.22
CA LEU A 115 33.68 2.52 17.76
C LEU A 115 33.19 1.26 17.03
N ARG A 116 33.56 0.06 17.51
CA ARG A 116 33.00 -1.20 17.02
C ARG A 116 31.48 -1.26 17.23
N GLN A 117 31.02 -0.91 18.44
CA GLN A 117 29.59 -0.84 18.73
C GLN A 117 28.86 0.20 17.84
N VAL A 118 29.51 1.33 17.55
CA VAL A 118 28.99 2.32 16.60
C VAL A 118 28.89 1.74 15.18
N ASP A 119 29.89 1.01 14.69
CA ASP A 119 29.83 0.39 13.34
C ASP A 119 28.72 -0.67 13.24
N ASP A 120 28.57 -1.49 14.28
CA ASP A 120 27.52 -2.52 14.36
C ASP A 120 26.11 -1.88 14.36
N THR A 121 25.89 -0.86 15.20
CA THR A 121 24.61 -0.14 15.28
C THR A 121 24.32 0.63 13.98
N LEU A 122 25.32 1.25 13.35
CA LEU A 122 25.18 1.89 12.04
C LEU A 122 24.81 0.90 10.94
N ASN A 123 25.38 -0.30 10.97
CA ASN A 123 25.02 -1.33 10.01
C ASN A 123 23.57 -1.82 10.21
N SER A 124 23.12 -1.96 11.45
CA SER A 124 21.71 -2.22 11.77
C SER A 124 20.79 -1.13 11.23
N ILE A 125 21.08 0.15 11.52
CA ILE A 125 20.31 1.30 11.03
C ILE A 125 20.26 1.32 9.50
N LYS A 126 21.36 0.97 8.83
CA LYS A 126 21.40 0.88 7.37
C LYS A 126 20.43 -0.19 6.85
N HIS A 127 20.36 -1.36 7.49
CA HIS A 127 19.40 -2.40 7.12
C HIS A 127 17.97 -1.91 7.33
N LEU A 128 17.65 -1.32 8.48
CA LEU A 128 16.34 -0.74 8.76
C LEU A 128 15.95 0.34 7.74
N ALA A 129 16.88 1.22 7.36
CA ALA A 129 16.63 2.25 6.35
C ALA A 129 16.30 1.65 4.97
N VAL A 130 16.94 0.53 4.61
CA VAL A 130 16.61 -0.20 3.37
C VAL A 130 15.21 -0.82 3.47
N ASP A 131 14.89 -1.45 4.59
CA ASP A 131 13.59 -2.12 4.78
C ASP A 131 12.42 -1.11 4.80
N ILE A 132 12.59 0.01 5.52
CA ILE A 132 11.63 1.12 5.53
C ILE A 132 11.42 1.64 4.10
N ASN A 133 12.49 1.83 3.34
CA ASN A 133 12.38 2.31 1.96
C ASN A 133 11.64 1.31 1.06
N VAL A 134 11.89 0.01 1.22
CA VAL A 134 11.15 -1.02 0.47
C VAL A 134 9.67 -1.01 0.83
N GLN A 135 9.32 -0.95 2.12
CA GLN A 135 7.92 -0.89 2.55
C GLN A 135 7.20 0.35 2.00
N LEU A 136 7.82 1.53 2.07
CA LEU A 136 7.25 2.76 1.49
C LEU A 136 7.02 2.63 -0.02
N SER A 137 7.97 2.03 -0.76
CA SER A 137 7.83 1.83 -2.20
C SER A 137 6.70 0.87 -2.60
N ILE A 138 6.29 -0.03 -1.69
CA ILE A 138 5.15 -0.93 -1.88
C ILE A 138 3.84 -0.22 -1.53
N GLN A 139 3.84 0.59 -0.47
CA GLN A 139 2.65 1.31 -0.01
C GLN A 139 2.22 2.44 -0.95
N GLU A 140 3.16 3.17 -1.56
CA GLU A 140 2.87 4.28 -2.48
C GLU A 140 1.85 3.90 -3.59
N PRO A 141 2.07 2.86 -4.42
CA PRO A 141 1.09 2.46 -5.42
C PRO A 141 -0.18 1.81 -4.82
N LYS A 142 -0.13 1.30 -3.58
CA LYS A 142 -1.33 0.79 -2.89
C LYS A 142 -2.27 1.96 -2.53
N LEU A 143 -1.72 3.07 -2.04
CA LEU A 143 -2.49 4.29 -1.77
C LEU A 143 -3.17 4.82 -3.04
N ASP A 144 -2.46 4.84 -4.17
CA ASP A 144 -3.06 5.26 -5.45
C ASP A 144 -4.25 4.37 -5.86
N ARG A 145 -4.14 3.03 -5.70
CA ARG A 145 -5.25 2.12 -5.99
C ARG A 145 -6.46 2.37 -5.08
N ILE A 146 -6.21 2.53 -3.78
CA ILE A 146 -7.24 2.82 -2.77
C ILE A 146 -7.93 4.14 -3.09
N GLN A 147 -7.17 5.18 -3.44
CA GLN A 147 -7.73 6.49 -3.80
C GLN A 147 -8.65 6.36 -5.02
N ASN A 148 -8.18 5.72 -6.08
CA ASN A 148 -9.00 5.51 -7.29
C ASN A 148 -10.28 4.71 -6.98
N LEU A 149 -10.20 3.68 -6.13
CA LEU A 149 -11.36 2.88 -5.75
C LEU A 149 -12.34 3.68 -4.89
N MET A 150 -11.84 4.53 -4.00
CA MET A 150 -12.64 5.44 -3.18
C MET A 150 -13.38 6.48 -4.04
N GLU A 151 -12.69 7.16 -4.95
CA GLU A 151 -13.29 8.15 -5.84
C GLU A 151 -14.38 7.54 -6.73
N ASN A 152 -14.13 6.35 -7.29
CA ASN A 152 -15.11 5.62 -8.08
C ASN A 152 -16.34 5.21 -7.24
N SER A 153 -16.11 4.75 -6.01
CA SER A 153 -17.19 4.35 -5.10
C SER A 153 -18.04 5.55 -4.68
N ASP A 154 -17.43 6.70 -4.36
CA ASP A 154 -18.16 7.92 -3.98
C ASP A 154 -19.04 8.45 -5.12
N LEU A 155 -18.49 8.53 -6.33
CA LEU A 155 -19.24 8.92 -7.52
C LEU A 155 -20.39 7.96 -7.82
N ALA A 156 -20.15 6.65 -7.71
CA ALA A 156 -21.16 5.64 -7.96
C ALA A 156 -22.28 5.65 -6.91
N MET A 157 -21.93 5.86 -5.63
CA MET A 157 -22.87 5.98 -4.53
C MET A 157 -23.73 7.25 -4.66
N GLY A 158 -23.13 8.40 -4.97
CA GLY A 158 -23.86 9.64 -5.22
C GLY A 158 -24.86 9.51 -6.38
N GLY A 159 -24.44 8.87 -7.48
CA GLY A 159 -25.33 8.60 -8.61
C GLY A 159 -26.46 7.62 -8.31
N ALA A 160 -26.23 6.61 -7.46
CA ALA A 160 -27.27 5.69 -6.99
C ALA A 160 -28.27 6.42 -6.08
N ASN A 161 -27.78 7.22 -5.13
CA ASN A 161 -28.61 7.99 -4.20
C ASN A 161 -29.55 8.96 -4.92
N GLU A 162 -29.05 9.68 -5.93
CA GLU A 162 -29.86 10.59 -6.74
C GLU A 162 -31.00 9.87 -7.49
N ARG A 163 -30.76 8.64 -7.99
CA ARG A 163 -31.81 7.83 -8.62
C ARG A 163 -32.85 7.35 -7.63
N VAL A 164 -32.42 6.89 -6.45
CA VAL A 164 -33.36 6.50 -5.37
C VAL A 164 -34.22 7.69 -4.97
N LYS A 165 -33.62 8.87 -4.80
CA LYS A 165 -34.34 10.09 -4.45
C LYS A 165 -35.43 10.41 -5.47
N LYS A 166 -35.14 10.29 -6.77
CA LYS A 166 -36.13 10.46 -7.84
C LYS A 166 -37.28 9.46 -7.74
N LEU A 167 -36.98 8.18 -7.50
CA LEU A 167 -37.99 7.13 -7.33
C LEU A 167 -38.87 7.32 -6.08
N LEU A 168 -38.38 8.01 -5.06
CA LEU A 168 -39.14 8.33 -3.84
C LEU A 168 -39.93 9.63 -3.95
N SER A 169 -39.55 10.53 -4.87
CA SER A 169 -40.22 11.82 -5.07
C SER A 169 -41.34 11.79 -6.11
N ASP A 170 -41.42 10.73 -6.91
CA ASP A 170 -42.53 10.41 -7.82
C ASP A 170 -43.60 9.56 -7.10
#